data_AF-A0A8D8DHN3-F1
#
_entry.id   AF-A0A8D8DHN3-F1
#
_cell.length_a   1.000
_cell.length_b   1.000
_cell.length_c   1.000
_cell.angle_alpha   90.00
_cell.angle_beta   90.00
_cell.angle_gamma   90.00
#
_symmetry.space_group_name_H-M   'P 1'
#
loop_
_entity.id
_entity.type
_entity.pdbx_description
1 polymer ?
#
loop_
_entity_poly.entity_id
_entity_poly.type
_entity_poly.pdbx_seq_one_letter_code
_entity_poly.pdbx_strand_id
1 'polypeptide(L)'
;QAIRALEPELATLASQMTEEQARREIEQLRASIRACQDQLEAARQDREDDEDDAVDPNLDPAELEARHNRYLTAYRKRKRICTELIGHIMEGYPKTKRHLLEDIGIETDEEAGFGVDSV
;
A
#
# COMPACT_ATOMS: atom_id res chain seq x y z
N GLN A 1 -21.95 -57.09 32.97
CA GLN A 1 -21.16 -56.88 31.73
C GLN A 1 -21.54 -55.59 31.01
N ALA A 2 -22.83 -55.23 30.89
CA ALA A 2 -23.26 -54.00 30.20
C ALA A 2 -22.69 -52.68 30.77
N ILE A 3 -22.51 -52.57 32.09
CA ILE A 3 -22.00 -51.33 32.74
C ILE A 3 -20.56 -51.00 32.30
N ARG A 4 -19.68 -52.01 32.19
CA ARG A 4 -18.29 -51.84 31.73
C ARG A 4 -18.17 -51.41 30.27
N ALA A 5 -19.20 -51.69 29.45
CA ALA A 5 -19.21 -51.29 28.04
C ALA A 5 -19.63 -49.82 27.87
N LEU A 6 -20.36 -49.25 28.84
CA LEU A 6 -20.82 -47.85 28.82
C LEU A 6 -19.80 -46.85 29.36
N GLU A 7 -18.85 -47.30 30.20
CA GLU A 7 -17.75 -46.47 30.74
C GLU A 7 -16.90 -45.78 29.65
N PRO A 8 -16.43 -46.45 28.58
CA PRO A 8 -15.66 -45.80 27.51
C PRO A 8 -16.50 -44.84 26.66
N GLU A 9 -17.78 -45.14 26.41
CA GLU A 9 -18.70 -44.22 25.72
C GLU A 9 -18.93 -42.96 26.54
N LEU A 10 -19.12 -43.10 27.85
CA LEU A 10 -19.28 -41.97 28.78
C LEU A 10 -18.02 -41.09 28.81
N ALA A 11 -16.82 -41.70 28.86
CA ALA A 11 -15.56 -40.98 28.84
C ALA A 11 -15.35 -40.23 27.51
N THR A 12 -15.75 -40.85 26.39
CA THR A 12 -15.68 -40.24 25.06
C THR A 12 -16.64 -39.04 24.99
N LEU A 13 -17.88 -39.20 25.42
CA LEU A 13 -18.88 -38.11 25.41
C LEU A 13 -18.48 -36.97 26.36
N ALA A 14 -17.92 -37.28 27.53
CA ALA A 14 -17.42 -36.28 28.48
C ALA A 14 -16.18 -35.52 27.97
N SER A 15 -15.43 -36.10 27.02
CA SER A 15 -14.29 -35.45 26.37
C SER A 15 -14.69 -34.58 25.17
N GLN A 16 -15.95 -34.67 24.73
CA GLN A 16 -16.47 -33.86 23.64
C GLN A 16 -16.95 -32.51 24.16
N MET A 17 -16.83 -31.50 23.30
CA MET A 17 -17.32 -30.16 23.59
C MET A 17 -18.84 -30.20 23.81
N THR A 18 -19.30 -29.52 24.85
CA THR A 18 -20.74 -29.46 25.13
C THR A 18 -21.46 -28.63 24.08
N GLU A 19 -22.75 -28.88 23.91
CA GLU A 19 -23.58 -28.09 22.99
C GLU A 19 -23.54 -26.58 23.31
N GLU A 20 -23.48 -26.23 24.60
CA GLU A 20 -23.36 -24.84 25.05
C GLU A 20 -22.01 -24.21 24.65
N GLN A 21 -20.91 -24.97 24.78
CA GLN A 21 -19.59 -24.52 24.36
C GLN A 21 -19.54 -24.32 22.84
N ALA A 22 -20.10 -25.27 22.07
CA ALA A 22 -20.19 -25.18 20.62
C ALA A 22 -21.00 -23.95 20.17
N ARG A 23 -22.14 -23.68 20.82
CA ARG A 23 -22.97 -22.49 20.53
C ARG A 23 -22.22 -21.20 20.81
N ARG A 24 -21.48 -21.11 21.92
CA ARG A 24 -20.65 -19.94 22.25
C ARG A 24 -19.55 -19.72 21.23
N GLU A 25 -18.86 -20.77 20.81
CA GLU A 25 -17.79 -20.66 19.82
C GLU A 25 -18.32 -20.22 18.44
N ILE A 26 -19.48 -20.72 18.02
CA ILE A 26 -20.17 -20.26 16.81
C ILE A 26 -20.50 -18.76 16.89
N GLU A 27 -21.00 -18.28 18.02
CA GLU A 27 -21.28 -16.85 18.22
C GLU A 27 -20.02 -16.00 18.14
N GLN A 28 -18.93 -16.43 18.78
CA GLN A 28 -17.64 -15.75 18.74
C GLN A 28 -17.07 -15.69 17.31
N LEU A 29 -17.10 -16.80 16.58
CA LEU A 29 -16.65 -16.86 15.20
C LEU A 29 -17.50 -15.95 14.30
N ARG A 30 -18.82 -15.94 14.47
CA ARG A 30 -19.71 -15.02 13.72
C ARG A 30 -19.46 -13.55 14.04
N ALA A 31 -19.10 -13.22 15.27
CA ALA A 31 -18.72 -11.87 15.65
C ALA A 31 -17.37 -11.48 15.01
N SER A 32 -16.39 -12.39 15.03
CA SER A 32 -15.08 -12.19 14.39
C SER A 32 -15.18 -12.00 12.87
N ILE A 33 -15.98 -12.83 12.20
CA ILE A 33 -16.24 -12.70 10.76
C ILE A 33 -16.85 -11.34 10.44
N ARG A 34 -17.86 -10.90 11.21
CA ARG A 34 -18.49 -9.59 11.03
C ARG A 34 -17.49 -8.45 11.22
N ALA A 35 -16.72 -8.47 12.31
CA ALA A 35 -15.69 -7.47 12.55
C ALA A 35 -14.65 -7.40 11.42
N CYS A 36 -14.24 -8.55 10.89
CA CYS A 36 -13.29 -8.61 9.77
C CYS A 36 -13.91 -8.08 8.46
N GLN A 37 -15.20 -8.36 8.22
CA GLN A 37 -15.93 -7.82 7.06
C GLN A 37 -16.08 -6.29 7.15
N ASP A 38 -16.45 -5.77 8.32
CA ASP A 38 -16.58 -4.32 8.55
C ASP A 38 -15.24 -3.60 8.35
N GLN A 39 -14.13 -4.19 8.83
CA GLN A 39 -12.78 -3.67 8.61
C GLN A 39 -12.38 -3.67 7.13
N LEU A 40 -12.76 -4.71 6.40
CA LEU A 40 -12.50 -4.82 4.95
C LEU A 40 -13.31 -3.80 4.15
N GLU A 41 -14.54 -3.54 4.54
CA GLU A 41 -15.41 -2.57 3.87
C GLU A 41 -14.94 -1.13 4.12
N ALA A 42 -14.58 -0.79 5.36
CA ALA A 42 -13.96 0.51 5.67
C ALA A 42 -12.68 0.73 4.86
N ALA A 43 -11.78 -0.25 4.84
CA ALA A 43 -10.52 -0.17 4.07
C ALA A 43 -10.71 -0.20 2.55
N ARG A 44 -11.91 -0.51 2.04
CA ARG A 44 -12.26 -0.41 0.61
C ARG A 44 -12.86 0.95 0.30
N GLN A 45 -13.74 1.47 1.16
CA GLN A 45 -14.29 2.82 1.02
C GLN A 45 -13.18 3.86 1.05
N ASP A 46 -12.23 3.73 1.97
CA ASP A 46 -11.03 4.59 2.02
C ASP A 46 -10.19 4.54 0.73
N ARG A 47 -10.31 3.49 -0.09
CA ARG A 47 -9.62 3.38 -1.39
C ARG A 47 -10.45 3.80 -2.59
N GLU A 48 -11.79 3.79 -2.50
CA GLU A 48 -12.66 4.22 -3.60
C GLU A 48 -12.65 5.74 -3.79
N ASP A 49 -12.33 6.50 -2.73
CA ASP A 49 -12.13 7.96 -2.82
C ASP A 49 -10.80 8.34 -3.54
N ASP A 50 -9.88 7.37 -3.72
CA ASP A 50 -8.61 7.49 -4.43
C ASP A 50 -8.61 6.60 -5.69
N GLU A 51 -9.48 6.91 -6.67
CA GLU A 51 -9.67 6.14 -7.92
C GLU A 51 -8.37 5.88 -8.74
N ASP A 52 -7.29 6.61 -8.48
CA ASP A 52 -5.99 6.48 -9.18
C ASP A 52 -4.97 5.57 -8.47
N ASP A 53 -5.23 5.10 -7.24
CA ASP A 53 -4.22 4.42 -6.39
C ASP A 53 -4.47 2.91 -6.21
N ALA A 54 -5.05 2.28 -7.23
CA ALA A 54 -5.22 0.83 -7.26
C ALA A 54 -3.86 0.12 -7.40
N VAL A 55 -3.19 -0.10 -6.25
CA VAL A 55 -2.02 -0.99 -6.16
C VAL A 55 -2.44 -2.35 -6.68
N ASP A 56 -1.85 -2.78 -7.80
CA ASP A 56 -2.06 -4.13 -8.35
C ASP A 56 -1.78 -5.14 -7.23
N PRO A 57 -2.80 -5.90 -6.77
CA PRO A 57 -2.65 -6.82 -5.65
C PRO A 57 -1.67 -7.97 -5.96
N ASN A 58 -1.25 -8.14 -7.22
CA ASN A 58 -0.26 -9.11 -7.63
C ASN A 58 1.17 -8.55 -7.69
N LEU A 59 1.35 -7.25 -7.50
CA LEU A 59 2.66 -6.63 -7.55
C LEU A 59 3.38 -6.83 -6.21
N ASP A 60 4.57 -7.43 -6.25
CA ASP A 60 5.42 -7.57 -5.08
C ASP A 60 5.82 -6.17 -4.56
N PRO A 61 5.57 -5.84 -3.27
CA PRO A 61 6.00 -4.57 -2.69
C PRO A 61 7.49 -4.28 -2.90
N ALA A 62 8.34 -5.30 -2.87
CA ALA A 62 9.78 -5.14 -3.10
C ALA A 62 10.09 -4.75 -4.56
N GLU A 63 9.33 -5.29 -5.52
CA GLU A 63 9.46 -4.92 -6.93
C GLU A 63 8.99 -3.48 -7.17
N LEU A 64 7.89 -3.08 -6.54
CA LEU A 64 7.39 -1.71 -6.60
C LEU A 64 8.42 -0.70 -6.06
N GLU A 65 8.98 -0.99 -4.89
CA GLU A 65 10.01 -0.16 -4.27
C GLU A 65 11.27 -0.09 -5.14
N ALA A 66 11.73 -1.22 -5.67
CA ALA A 66 12.89 -1.26 -6.57
C ALA A 66 12.64 -0.42 -7.84
N ARG A 67 11.44 -0.51 -8.42
CA ARG A 67 11.03 0.28 -9.60
C ARG A 67 11.01 1.77 -9.28
N HIS A 68 10.38 2.16 -8.18
CA HIS A 68 10.35 3.55 -7.71
C HIS A 68 11.77 4.10 -7.52
N ASN A 69 12.62 3.39 -6.77
CA ASN A 69 14.00 3.79 -6.51
C ASN A 69 14.84 3.91 -7.79
N ARG A 70 14.64 3.02 -8.76
CA ARG A 70 15.30 3.08 -10.07
C ARG A 70 14.96 4.35 -10.82
N TYR A 71 13.67 4.69 -10.93
CA TYR A 71 13.24 5.89 -11.65
C TYR A 71 13.63 7.16 -10.91
N LEU A 72 13.49 7.18 -9.59
CA LEU A 72 13.88 8.32 -8.76
C LEU A 72 15.39 8.61 -8.85
N THR A 73 16.22 7.56 -8.84
CA THR A 73 17.67 7.71 -9.01
C THR A 73 18.02 8.27 -10.40
N ALA A 74 17.37 7.75 -11.45
CA ALA A 74 17.57 8.24 -12.81
C ALA A 74 17.13 9.70 -12.96
N TYR A 75 15.99 10.06 -12.38
CA TYR A 75 15.46 11.42 -12.34
C TYR A 75 16.45 12.38 -11.67
N ARG A 76 16.85 12.10 -10.43
CA ARG A 76 17.80 12.93 -9.67
C ARG A 76 19.11 13.16 -10.43
N LYS A 77 19.65 12.10 -11.05
CA LYS A 77 20.86 12.19 -11.87
C LYS A 77 20.66 13.11 -13.08
N ARG A 78 19.57 12.93 -13.83
CA ARG A 78 19.26 13.75 -15.00
C ARG A 78 19.01 15.21 -14.62
N LYS A 79 18.20 15.46 -13.59
CA LYS A 79 17.91 16.81 -13.07
C LYS A 79 19.19 17.54 -12.70
N ARG A 80 20.12 16.88 -12.01
CA ARG A 80 21.43 17.46 -11.67
C ARG A 80 22.20 17.86 -12.93
N ILE A 81 22.36 16.95 -13.88
CA ILE A 81 23.10 17.20 -15.13
C ILE A 81 22.45 18.35 -15.92
N CYS A 82 21.13 18.34 -16.09
CA CYS A 82 20.41 19.41 -16.79
C CYS A 82 20.57 20.76 -16.07
N THR A 83 20.53 20.77 -14.73
CA THR A 83 20.71 21.99 -13.93
C THR A 83 22.13 22.55 -14.07
N GLU A 84 23.14 21.68 -14.09
CA GLU A 84 24.54 22.06 -14.34
C GLU A 84 24.70 22.67 -15.74
N LEU A 85 24.11 22.04 -16.77
CA LEU A 85 24.12 22.56 -18.15
C LEU A 85 23.43 23.94 -18.25
N ILE A 86 22.28 24.11 -17.60
CA ILE A 86 21.59 25.41 -17.53
C ILE A 86 22.49 26.45 -16.86
N GLY A 87 23.21 26.06 -15.79
CA GLY A 87 24.19 26.92 -15.13
C GLY A 87 25.27 27.41 -16.09
N HIS A 88 25.87 26.52 -16.87
CA HIS A 88 26.89 26.88 -17.86
C HIS A 88 26.36 27.78 -18.97
N ILE A 89 25.13 27.57 -19.44
CA ILE A 89 24.51 28.45 -20.44
C ILE A 89 24.29 29.85 -19.84
N MET A 90 23.85 29.92 -18.58
CA MET A 90 23.60 31.18 -17.87
C MET A 90 24.84 32.06 -17.69
N GLU A 91 26.05 31.50 -17.69
CA GLU A 91 27.30 32.27 -17.59
C GLU A 91 27.47 33.28 -18.75
N GLY A 92 26.91 32.98 -19.93
CA GLY A 92 26.95 33.85 -21.11
C GLY A 92 25.58 34.42 -21.53
N TYR A 93 24.52 34.13 -20.78
CA TYR A 93 23.16 34.47 -21.20
C TYR A 93 22.75 35.88 -20.72
N PRO A 94 22.22 36.75 -21.59
CA PRO A 94 22.01 38.16 -21.27
C PRO A 94 20.77 38.45 -20.42
N LYS A 95 19.90 37.45 -20.16
CA LYS A 95 18.66 37.60 -19.39
C LYS A 95 18.65 36.67 -18.16
N THR A 96 17.54 36.65 -17.44
CA THR A 96 17.39 35.82 -16.22
C THR A 96 17.22 34.33 -16.55
N LYS A 97 17.48 33.47 -15.55
CA LYS A 97 17.25 32.02 -15.65
C LYS A 97 15.84 31.66 -16.09
N ARG A 98 14.83 32.37 -15.58
CA ARG A 98 13.42 32.15 -15.98
C ARG A 98 13.22 32.37 -17.48
N HIS A 99 13.74 33.46 -18.04
CA HIS A 99 13.65 33.70 -19.49
C HIS A 99 14.39 32.62 -20.29
N LEU A 100 15.53 32.13 -19.80
CA LEU A 100 16.23 31.03 -20.45
C LEU A 100 15.37 29.77 -20.47
N LEU A 101 14.76 29.40 -19.34
CA LEU A 101 13.87 28.23 -19.23
C LEU A 101 12.66 28.35 -20.15
N GLU A 102 12.03 29.53 -20.21
CA GLU A 102 10.94 29.83 -21.14
C GLU A 102 11.39 29.73 -22.62
N ASP A 103 12.53 30.32 -22.97
CA ASP A 103 13.08 30.32 -24.34
C ASP A 103 13.42 28.90 -24.83
N ILE A 104 13.89 28.01 -23.94
CA ILE A 104 14.23 26.62 -24.27
C ILE A 104 13.09 25.63 -24.03
N GLY A 105 11.94 26.10 -23.52
CA GLY A 105 10.74 25.29 -23.29
C GLY A 105 10.88 24.26 -22.16
N ILE A 106 11.58 24.61 -21.08
CA ILE A 106 11.69 23.77 -19.88
C ILE A 106 10.83 24.36 -18.76
N GLU A 107 9.91 23.56 -18.24
CA GLU A 107 9.12 23.86 -17.04
C GLU A 107 9.87 23.47 -15.76
N THR A 108 9.54 24.13 -14.64
CA THR A 108 10.06 23.74 -13.33
C THR A 108 9.26 22.58 -12.72
N ASP A 109 9.84 21.90 -11.73
CA ASP A 109 9.13 20.85 -10.99
C ASP A 109 7.80 21.37 -10.42
N GLU A 110 7.76 22.61 -9.91
CA GLU A 110 6.55 23.22 -9.36
C GLU A 110 5.49 23.48 -10.44
N GLU A 111 5.90 23.91 -11.64
CA GLU A 111 4.99 24.11 -12.78
C GLU A 111 4.40 22.78 -13.27
N ALA A 112 5.18 21.70 -13.18
CA ALA A 112 4.73 20.34 -13.47
C ALA A 112 3.94 19.69 -12.32
N GLY A 113 3.78 20.36 -11.17
CA GLY A 113 3.14 19.80 -9.98
C GLY A 113 3.89 18.64 -9.33
N PHE A 114 5.21 18.56 -9.53
CA PHE A 114 6.06 17.47 -9.07
C PHE A 114 6.82 17.83 -7.78
N GLY A 115 6.77 16.94 -6.77
CA GLY A 115 7.55 17.02 -5.53
C GLY A 115 8.31 15.72 -5.27
N VAL A 116 9.59 15.82 -4.88
CA VAL A 116 10.38 14.61 -4.52
C VAL A 116 9.93 14.01 -3.17
N ASP A 117 9.29 14.83 -2.33
CA ASP A 117 8.79 14.48 -1.00
C ASP A 117 7.25 14.39 -0.98
N SER A 118 6.57 14.41 -2.13
CA SER A 118 5.10 14.33 -2.20
C SER A 118 4.59 12.89 -2.25
N VAL A 119 5.23 11.98 -1.51
CA VAL A 119 4.75 10.62 -1.21
C VAL A 119 4.56 10.51 0.29
#